data_AF-A0A2M8DBL9-F1
#
_entry.id   AF-A0A2M8DBL9-F1
#
_cell.length_a   1.000
_cell.length_b   1.000
_cell.length_c   1.000
_cell.angle_alpha   90.00
_cell.angle_beta   90.00
_cell.angle_gamma   90.00
#
_symmetry.space_group_name_H-M   'P 1'
#
loop_
_entity.id
_entity.type
_entity.pdbx_description
1 polymer ?
#
loop_
_entity_poly.entity_id
_entity_poly.type
_entity_poly.pdbx_seq_one_letter_code
_entity_poly.pdbx_strand_id
1 'polypeptide(L)'
;MKKNKITMIILSLIVLSTVIYGFMDGGSPQAARNKRFDEKRIQDVQQIKNWVNSYYNTNKVLPSTVLEASAKYNNSGNIKVPTDPETDIEYQYQIVGSKEYKLCATFGTNTISSTPQYLIGYSHPSGLFCF
;
A
#
# COMPACT_ATOMS: atom_id res chain seq x y z
N MET A 1 1.37 53.38 -12.35
CA MET A 1 2.29 52.26 -12.02
C MET A 1 2.00 51.58 -10.67
N LYS A 2 1.73 52.30 -9.56
CA LYS A 2 1.44 51.67 -8.24
C LYS A 2 0.12 50.88 -8.16
N LYS A 3 -0.97 51.37 -8.77
CA LYS A 3 -2.27 50.67 -8.79
C LYS A 3 -2.18 49.27 -9.40
N ASN A 4 -1.50 49.12 -10.55
CA ASN A 4 -1.34 47.83 -11.23
C ASN A 4 -0.53 46.83 -10.38
N LYS A 5 0.47 47.29 -9.62
CA LYS A 5 1.23 46.44 -8.69
C LYS A 5 0.34 45.92 -7.56
N ILE A 6 -0.53 46.78 -7.01
CA ILE A 6 -1.49 46.38 -5.96
C ILE A 6 -2.48 45.34 -6.50
N THR A 7 -3.03 45.55 -7.70
CA THR A 7 -3.94 44.57 -8.33
C THR A 7 -3.27 43.22 -8.57
N MET A 8 -2.01 43.20 -9.03
CA MET A 8 -1.26 41.96 -9.24
C MET A 8 -1.00 41.22 -7.92
N ILE A 9 -0.67 41.94 -6.84
CA ILE A 9 -0.49 41.34 -5.51
C ILE A 9 -1.80 40.73 -5.01
N ILE A 10 -2.92 41.44 -5.12
CA ILE A 10 -4.23 40.95 -4.70
C ILE A 10 -4.61 39.68 -5.48
N LEU A 11 -4.46 39.67 -6.80
CA LEU A 11 -4.74 38.49 -7.62
C LEU A 11 -3.83 37.31 -7.26
N SER A 12 -2.53 37.56 -7.04
CA SER A 12 -1.60 36.51 -6.63
C SER A 12 -1.97 35.90 -5.27
N LEU A 13 -2.42 36.73 -4.32
CA LEU A 13 -2.88 36.26 -3.00
C LEU A 13 -4.16 35.44 -3.09
N ILE A 14 -5.11 35.85 -3.94
CA ILE A 14 -6.34 35.09 -4.18
C ILE A 14 -6.01 33.71 -4.76
N VAL A 15 -5.16 33.65 -5.80
CA VAL A 15 -4.75 32.38 -6.42
C VAL A 15 -4.00 31.49 -5.42
N LEU A 16 -3.09 32.06 -4.63
CA LEU A 16 -2.39 31.29 -3.60
C LEU A 16 -3.37 30.73 -2.55
N SER A 17 -4.36 31.53 -2.14
CA SER A 17 -5.34 31.14 -1.14
C SER A 17 -6.24 30.00 -1.63
N THR A 18 -6.68 30.03 -2.90
CA THR A 18 -7.49 28.94 -3.46
C THR A 18 -6.71 27.65 -3.61
N VAL A 19 -5.41 27.71 -3.95
CA VAL A 19 -4.53 26.54 -4.00
C VAL A 19 -4.34 25.92 -2.60
N ILE A 20 -4.08 26.74 -1.58
CA ILE A 20 -3.93 26.26 -0.20
C ILE A 20 -5.23 25.60 0.28
N TYR A 21 -6.37 26.25 0.06
CA TYR A 21 -7.68 25.71 0.41
C TYR A 21 -7.94 24.36 -0.27
N GLY A 22 -7.62 24.23 -1.55
CA GLY A 22 -7.76 22.98 -2.30
C GLY A 22 -6.96 21.83 -1.69
N PHE A 23 -5.73 22.06 -1.21
CA PHE A 23 -4.93 21.03 -0.55
C PHE A 23 -5.38 20.71 0.86
N MET A 24 -5.98 21.67 1.58
CA MET A 24 -6.55 21.41 2.90
C MET A 24 -7.76 20.48 2.82
N ASP A 25 -8.60 20.64 1.80
CA ASP A 25 -9.82 19.85 1.61
C ASP A 25 -9.52 18.49 0.94
N GLY A 26 -8.73 18.49 -0.14
CA GLY A 26 -8.42 17.28 -0.92
C GLY A 26 -7.21 16.46 -0.44
N GLY A 27 -6.43 16.99 0.51
CA GLY A 27 -5.15 16.42 0.93
C GLY A 27 -3.99 16.74 -0.01
N SER A 28 -2.76 16.43 0.42
CA SER A 28 -1.55 16.71 -0.35
C SER A 28 -1.30 15.64 -1.43
N PRO A 29 -0.60 15.98 -2.54
CA PRO A 29 -0.20 15.00 -3.55
C PRO A 29 0.62 13.83 -2.98
N GLN A 30 1.42 14.07 -1.94
CA GLN A 30 2.18 13.02 -1.28
C GLN A 30 1.25 12.06 -0.52
N ALA A 31 0.25 12.57 0.20
CA ALA A 31 -0.71 11.73 0.90
C ALA A 31 -1.50 10.84 -0.07
N ALA A 32 -1.91 11.40 -1.22
CA ALA A 32 -2.59 10.63 -2.27
C ALA A 32 -1.70 9.52 -2.87
N ARG A 33 -0.39 9.79 -3.07
CA ARG A 33 0.56 8.77 -3.51
C ARG A 33 0.74 7.65 -2.48
N ASN A 34 0.96 8.00 -1.20
CA ASN A 34 1.11 7.02 -0.13
C ASN A 34 -0.12 6.11 -0.03
N LYS A 35 -1.33 6.68 -0.13
CA LYS A 35 -2.57 5.89 -0.12
C LYS A 35 -2.62 4.88 -1.28
N ARG A 36 -2.24 5.28 -2.50
CA ARG A 36 -2.20 4.37 -3.66
C ARG A 36 -1.17 3.27 -3.49
N PHE A 37 -0.01 3.58 -2.91
CA PHE A 37 0.99 2.56 -2.59
C PHE A 37 0.48 1.58 -1.54
N ASP A 38 -0.17 2.06 -0.49
CA ASP A 38 -0.76 1.21 0.55
C ASP A 38 -1.88 0.31 0.00
N GLU A 39 -2.75 0.83 -0.88
CA GLU A 39 -3.77 0.04 -1.58
C GLU A 39 -3.12 -1.09 -2.40
N LYS A 40 -2.02 -0.80 -3.11
CA LYS A 40 -1.29 -1.81 -3.88
C LYS A 40 -0.58 -2.83 -2.97
N ARG A 41 0.03 -2.40 -1.86
CA ARG A 41 0.64 -3.26 -0.84
C ARG A 41 -0.39 -4.23 -0.26
N ILE A 42 -1.61 -3.76 0.03
CA ILE A 42 -2.71 -4.62 0.50
C ILE A 42 -3.08 -5.65 -0.56
N GLN A 43 -3.19 -5.26 -1.82
CA GLN A 43 -3.48 -6.19 -2.92
C GLN A 43 -2.40 -7.27 -3.05
N ASP A 44 -1.13 -6.89 -2.92
CA ASP A 44 0.01 -7.81 -2.98
C ASP A 44 0.01 -8.78 -1.81
N VAL A 45 -0.18 -8.27 -0.59
CA VAL A 45 -0.32 -9.09 0.62
C VAL A 45 -1.46 -10.08 0.46
N GLN A 46 -2.62 -9.65 -0.03
CA GLN A 46 -3.77 -10.53 -0.30
C GLN A 46 -3.43 -11.61 -1.32
N GLN A 47 -2.76 -11.25 -2.41
CA GLN A 47 -2.34 -12.19 -3.44
C GLN A 47 -1.38 -13.26 -2.88
N ILE A 48 -0.36 -12.83 -2.13
CA ILE A 48 0.60 -13.74 -1.51
C ILE A 48 -0.09 -14.65 -0.49
N LYS A 49 -0.99 -14.12 0.36
CA LYS A 49 -1.78 -14.93 1.31
C LYS A 49 -2.60 -15.99 0.57
N ASN A 50 -3.20 -15.65 -0.57
CA ASN A 50 -3.95 -16.61 -1.38
C ASN A 50 -3.04 -17.72 -1.93
N TRP A 51 -1.84 -17.38 -2.38
CA TRP A 51 -0.84 -18.37 -2.83
C TRP A 51 -0.41 -19.31 -1.71
N VAL A 52 -0.06 -18.76 -0.54
CA VAL A 52 0.34 -19.53 0.65
C VAL A 52 -0.79 -20.46 1.11
N ASN A 53 -2.02 -19.96 1.18
CA ASN A 53 -3.18 -20.75 1.57
C ASN A 53 -3.46 -21.88 0.57
N SER A 54 -3.36 -21.60 -0.73
CA SER A 54 -3.55 -22.60 -1.80
C SER A 54 -2.48 -23.70 -1.74
N TYR A 55 -1.22 -23.31 -1.53
CA TYR A 55 -0.11 -24.23 -1.35
C TYR A 55 -0.32 -25.12 -0.11
N TYR A 56 -0.61 -24.51 1.05
CA TYR A 56 -0.84 -25.25 2.29
C TYR A 56 -2.04 -26.20 2.18
N ASN A 57 -3.13 -25.79 1.52
CA ASN A 57 -4.29 -26.65 1.32
C ASN A 57 -3.96 -27.93 0.54
N THR A 58 -2.97 -27.86 -0.35
CA THR A 58 -2.54 -28.97 -1.21
C THR A 58 -1.49 -29.82 -0.51
N ASN A 59 -0.44 -29.19 0.03
CA ASN A 59 0.75 -29.87 0.55
C ASN A 59 0.70 -30.15 2.06
N LYS A 60 -0.27 -29.55 2.78
CA LYS A 60 -0.42 -29.61 4.24
C LYS A 60 0.80 -29.10 5.03
N VAL A 61 1.69 -28.36 4.37
CA VAL A 61 2.87 -27.68 4.93
C VAL A 61 2.94 -26.27 4.36
N LEU A 62 3.47 -25.33 5.15
CA LEU A 62 3.70 -23.96 4.67
C LEU A 62 4.84 -23.95 3.63
N PRO A 63 4.74 -23.12 2.57
CA PRO A 63 5.80 -22.98 1.59
C PRO A 63 7.02 -22.31 2.22
N SER A 64 8.22 -22.72 1.82
CA SER A 64 9.48 -22.14 2.30
C SER A 64 9.68 -20.71 1.79
N THR A 65 9.13 -20.39 0.63
CA THR A 65 9.24 -19.09 -0.04
C THR A 65 7.93 -18.68 -0.71
N VAL A 66 7.76 -17.38 -0.95
CA VAL A 66 6.61 -16.86 -1.71
C VAL A 66 6.62 -17.37 -3.17
N LEU A 67 7.80 -17.51 -3.76
CA LEU A 67 7.95 -18.07 -5.11
C LEU A 67 7.40 -19.50 -5.18
N GLU A 68 7.75 -20.34 -4.21
CA GLU A 68 7.20 -21.70 -4.10
C GLU A 68 5.68 -21.69 -3.96
N ALA A 69 5.13 -20.79 -3.13
CA ALA A 69 3.69 -20.63 -2.96
C ALA A 69 2.96 -20.30 -4.28
N SER A 70 3.63 -19.56 -5.17
CA SER A 70 3.09 -19.10 -6.46
C SER A 70 3.08 -20.17 -7.56
N ALA A 71 3.75 -21.31 -7.36
CA ALA A 71 4.03 -22.29 -8.41
C ALA A 71 2.78 -22.79 -9.15
N LYS A 72 1.67 -23.02 -8.42
CA LYS A 72 0.39 -23.46 -9.00
C LYS A 72 -0.23 -22.45 -9.96
N TYR A 73 0.08 -21.17 -9.80
CA TYR A 73 -0.44 -20.09 -10.62
C TYR A 73 0.47 -19.81 -11.83
N ASN A 74 1.67 -20.39 -11.86
CA ASN A 74 2.68 -20.14 -12.89
C ASN A 74 2.45 -20.98 -14.17
N ASN A 75 1.21 -21.02 -14.67
CA ASN A 75 0.85 -21.84 -15.84
C ASN A 75 1.54 -21.39 -17.14
N SER A 76 1.99 -20.14 -17.22
CA SER A 76 2.62 -19.56 -18.41
C SER A 76 4.12 -19.26 -18.22
N GLY A 77 4.72 -19.66 -17.11
CA GLY A 77 6.14 -19.37 -16.80
C GLY A 77 6.47 -17.91 -16.48
N ASN A 78 5.47 -17.02 -16.49
CA ASN A 78 5.64 -15.56 -16.41
C ASN A 78 5.14 -14.96 -15.09
N ILE A 79 4.86 -15.77 -14.07
CA ILE A 79 4.50 -15.19 -12.77
C ILE A 79 5.71 -14.45 -12.18
N LYS A 80 5.49 -13.18 -11.88
CA LYS A 80 6.40 -12.36 -11.09
C LYS A 80 5.86 -12.25 -9.67
N VAL A 81 6.72 -12.51 -8.68
CA VAL A 81 6.39 -12.28 -7.27
C VAL A 81 6.18 -10.77 -7.06
N PRO A 82 5.09 -10.34 -6.40
CA PRO A 82 4.87 -8.93 -6.12
C PRO A 82 5.98 -8.36 -5.24
N THR A 83 6.41 -7.15 -5.57
CA THR A 83 7.36 -6.35 -4.80
C THR A 83 6.70 -5.05 -4.38
N ASP A 84 7.25 -4.41 -3.36
CA ASP A 84 6.77 -3.12 -2.88
C ASP A 84 6.76 -2.07 -4.01
N PRO A 85 5.64 -1.38 -4.27
CA PRO A 85 5.49 -0.51 -5.44
C PRO A 85 6.28 0.80 -5.36
N GLU A 86 6.83 1.14 -4.19
CA GLU A 86 7.64 2.34 -3.98
C GLU A 86 9.14 2.03 -4.00
N THR A 87 9.53 0.85 -3.47
CA THR A 87 10.93 0.49 -3.25
C THR A 87 11.43 -0.67 -4.13
N ASP A 88 10.54 -1.39 -4.81
CA ASP A 88 10.82 -2.62 -5.55
C ASP A 88 11.44 -3.76 -4.69
N ILE A 89 11.36 -3.65 -3.36
CA ILE A 89 11.85 -4.66 -2.42
C ILE A 89 10.78 -5.74 -2.20
N GLU A 90 11.20 -7.00 -2.06
CA GLU A 90 10.30 -8.11 -1.73
C GLU A 90 9.65 -7.96 -0.35
N TYR A 91 8.39 -8.40 -0.25
CA TYR A 91 7.68 -8.44 1.02
C TYR A 91 8.29 -9.46 1.99
N GLN A 92 8.35 -9.13 3.27
CA GLN A 92 8.93 -10.02 4.27
C GLN A 92 7.97 -11.14 4.61
N TYR A 93 8.33 -12.37 4.25
CA TYR A 93 7.62 -13.59 4.59
C TYR A 93 8.42 -14.39 5.62
N GLN A 94 7.80 -14.71 6.76
CA GLN A 94 8.46 -15.49 7.80
C GLN A 94 7.49 -16.51 8.39
N ILE A 95 7.88 -17.78 8.41
CA ILE A 95 7.19 -18.82 9.17
C ILE A 95 7.52 -18.63 10.66
N VAL A 96 6.49 -18.49 11.50
CA VAL A 96 6.64 -18.27 12.96
C VAL A 96 6.10 -19.42 13.80
N GLY A 97 5.43 -20.39 13.17
CA GLY A 97 4.93 -21.60 13.82
C GLY A 97 4.62 -22.69 12.80
N SER A 98 4.08 -23.81 13.25
CA SER A 98 3.78 -24.97 12.38
C SER A 98 2.73 -24.67 11.29
N LYS A 99 1.81 -23.74 11.57
CA LYS A 99 0.74 -23.29 10.66
C LYS A 99 0.59 -21.77 10.65
N GLU A 100 1.59 -21.07 11.15
CA GLU A 100 1.57 -19.62 11.34
C GLU A 100 2.74 -18.99 10.60
N TYR A 101 2.45 -17.92 9.87
CA TYR A 101 3.43 -17.09 9.18
C TYR A 101 3.08 -15.62 9.36
N LYS A 102 4.05 -14.76 9.12
CA LYS A 102 3.89 -13.31 9.03
C LYS A 102 4.19 -12.87 7.62
N LEU A 103 3.39 -11.94 7.13
CA LEU A 103 3.67 -11.22 5.89
C LEU A 103 3.66 -9.72 6.17
N CYS A 104 4.83 -9.08 6.03
CA CYS A 104 5.01 -7.68 6.40
C CYS A 104 5.19 -6.77 5.19
N ALA A 105 4.62 -5.58 5.30
CA ALA A 105 4.77 -4.47 4.36
C ALA A 105 4.98 -3.15 5.14
N THR A 106 5.56 -2.15 4.48
CA THR A 106 5.78 -0.83 5.07
C THR A 106 4.72 0.12 4.56
N PHE A 107 3.85 0.64 5.41
CA PHE A 107 2.72 1.48 5.00
C PHE A 107 2.98 2.98 5.18
N GLY A 108 2.57 3.77 4.20
CA GLY A 108 2.73 5.22 4.17
C GLY A 108 1.63 5.99 4.90
N THR A 109 0.54 5.32 5.29
CA THR A 109 -0.62 5.89 5.97
C THR A 109 -1.05 5.06 7.18
N ASN A 110 -1.79 5.68 8.11
CA ASN A 110 -2.43 5.00 9.22
C ASN A 110 -3.94 4.90 8.94
N THR A 111 -4.45 3.66 8.89
CA THR A 111 -5.86 3.38 8.59
C THR A 111 -6.64 2.87 9.80
N ILE A 112 -6.00 2.56 10.93
CA ILE A 112 -6.62 1.89 12.10
C ILE A 112 -7.92 2.58 12.56
N SER A 113 -7.97 3.91 12.54
CA SER A 113 -9.11 4.69 13.03
C SER A 113 -10.09 5.14 11.94
N SER A 114 -9.82 4.83 10.67
CA SER A 114 -10.54 5.37 9.50
C SER A 114 -10.83 4.32 8.43
N THR A 115 -10.70 3.03 8.77
CA THR A 115 -10.84 1.92 7.82
C THR A 115 -12.32 1.73 7.43
N PRO A 116 -12.68 1.84 6.13
CA PRO A 116 -14.00 1.40 5.67
C PRO A 116 -14.24 -0.08 6.00
N GLN A 117 -15.48 -0.46 6.31
CA GLN A 117 -15.83 -1.81 6.80
C GLN A 117 -15.26 -2.98 5.95
N TYR A 118 -15.09 -2.79 4.64
CA TYR A 118 -14.56 -3.82 3.73
C TYR A 118 -13.03 -4.03 3.85
N LEU A 119 -12.31 -3.18 4.57
CA LEU A 119 -10.86 -3.26 4.77
C LEU A 119 -10.46 -3.61 6.21
N ILE A 120 -11.39 -3.96 7.11
CA ILE A 120 -11.07 -4.16 8.55
C ILE A 120 -9.93 -5.17 8.76
N GLY A 121 -9.89 -6.25 7.97
CA GLY A 121 -8.83 -7.26 8.02
C GLY A 121 -7.46 -6.81 7.49
N TYR A 122 -7.37 -5.63 6.90
CA TYR A 122 -6.16 -5.01 6.36
C TYR A 122 -5.89 -3.61 6.93
N SER A 123 -6.52 -3.27 8.05
CA SER A 123 -6.18 -2.04 8.78
C SER A 123 -4.73 -2.11 9.29
N HIS A 124 -4.00 -1.01 9.18
CA HIS A 124 -2.57 -0.96 9.52
C HIS A 124 -2.17 0.43 10.05
N PRO A 125 -1.17 0.51 10.94
CA PRO A 125 -0.51 1.78 11.26
C PRO A 125 0.35 2.22 10.07
N SER A 126 0.89 3.44 10.14
CA SER A 126 2.01 3.81 9.26
C SER A 126 3.29 3.16 9.76
N GLY A 127 4.16 2.77 8.83
CA GLY A 127 5.40 2.03 9.09
C GLY A 127 5.28 0.54 8.80
N LEU A 128 6.27 -0.23 9.26
CA LEU A 128 6.31 -1.67 9.08
C LEU A 128 5.17 -2.34 9.88
N PHE A 129 4.34 -3.13 9.21
CA PHE A 129 3.26 -3.89 9.81
C PHE A 129 3.12 -5.28 9.18
N CYS A 130 2.73 -6.28 9.97
CA CYS A 130 2.64 -7.68 9.55
C CYS A 130 1.24 -8.25 9.77
N PHE A 131 0.76 -9.03 8.80
CA PHE A 131 -0.51 -9.76 8.82
C PHE A 131 -0.33 -11.27 8.94
#